data_AF-A0A257K5S1-F1
#
_entry.id   AF-A0A257K5S1-F1
#
_cell.length_a   1.000
_cell.length_b   1.000
_cell.length_c   1.000
_cell.angle_alpha   90.00
_cell.angle_beta   90.00
_cell.angle_gamma   90.00
#
_symmetry.space_group_name_H-M   'P 1'
#
loop_
_entity.id
_entity.type
_entity.pdbx_description
1 polymer ?
#
loop_
_entity_poly.entity_id
_entity_poly.type
_entity_poly.pdbx_seq_one_letter_code
_entity_poly.pdbx_strand_id
1 'polypeptide(L)'
;MIGLAVGVLLARADLAGLSAAWWVWGLSTAWYLSRGQFTLGLATSAVNALLMAAAHPLASGSAASWLGWGLGLFAAGWVIQFVGHVWEGRKPAFVDDLVGLLVGPMFVVAEWLFAAGWGHALAHEITQRAGAVRPAIKDGAAA
;
A
#
# COMPACT_ATOMS: atom_id res chain seq x y z
N MET A 1 -3.06 3.99 -4.48
CA MET A 1 -4.42 4.25 -5.01
C MET A 1 -5.50 3.61 -4.15
N ILE A 2 -5.47 2.29 -3.90
CA ILE A 2 -6.48 1.63 -3.03
C ILE A 2 -6.53 2.22 -1.62
N GLY A 3 -5.39 2.44 -0.96
CA GLY A 3 -5.37 3.06 0.39
C GLY A 3 -6.01 4.45 0.42
N LEU A 4 -5.76 5.29 -0.58
CA LEU A 4 -6.40 6.60 -0.73
C LEU A 4 -7.92 6.44 -0.95
N ALA A 5 -8.34 5.52 -1.82
CA ALA A 5 -9.74 5.24 -2.10
C ALA A 5 -10.53 4.80 -0.85
N VAL A 6 -9.94 3.90 -0.06
CA VAL A 6 -10.49 3.47 1.24
C VAL A 6 -10.58 4.66 2.19
N GLY A 7 -9.54 5.50 2.26
CA GLY A 7 -9.59 6.75 3.01
C GLY A 7 -10.76 7.64 2.59
N VAL A 8 -11.02 7.79 1.28
CA VAL A 8 -12.10 8.65 0.76
C VAL A 8 -13.46 8.11 1.18
N LEU A 9 -13.67 6.81 1.00
CA LEU A 9 -14.93 6.14 1.36
C LEU A 9 -15.21 6.19 2.87
N LEU A 10 -14.16 6.11 3.71
CA LEU A 10 -14.29 6.14 5.15
C LEU A 10 -14.29 7.56 5.76
N ALA A 11 -13.85 8.58 5.02
CA ALA A 11 -13.67 9.94 5.55
C ALA A 11 -14.96 10.61 6.04
N ARG A 12 -16.15 10.20 5.55
CA ARG A 12 -17.45 10.73 5.99
C ARG A 12 -18.03 10.05 7.22
N ALA A 13 -17.56 8.83 7.54
CA ALA A 13 -18.08 8.08 8.67
C ALA A 13 -17.39 8.59 9.94
N ASP A 14 -18.12 9.35 10.77
CA ASP A 14 -17.64 9.76 12.08
C ASP A 14 -17.82 8.62 13.09
N LEU A 15 -16.74 8.32 13.81
CA LEU A 15 -16.70 7.37 14.90
C LEU A 15 -16.04 8.05 16.10
N ALA A 16 -16.86 8.43 17.08
CA ALA A 16 -16.41 9.09 18.31
C ALA A 16 -15.60 10.39 18.05
N GLY A 17 -16.01 11.20 17.07
CA GLY A 17 -15.38 12.49 16.75
C GLY A 17 -14.13 12.41 15.88
N LEU A 18 -13.80 11.22 15.37
CA LEU A 18 -12.77 10.99 14.36
C LEU A 18 -13.36 10.22 13.20
N SER A 19 -12.91 10.52 11.98
CA SER A 19 -13.36 9.75 10.82
C SER A 19 -12.85 8.31 10.90
N ALA A 20 -13.63 7.36 10.38
CA ALA A 20 -13.28 5.96 10.31
C ALA A 20 -11.95 5.72 9.57
N ALA A 21 -11.58 6.62 8.64
CA ALA A 21 -10.29 6.60 7.96
C ALA A 21 -9.12 6.72 8.95
N TRP A 22 -9.21 7.62 9.95
CA TRP A 22 -8.18 7.77 10.98
C TRP A 22 -8.12 6.59 11.94
N TRP A 23 -9.25 5.96 12.25
CA TRP A 23 -9.28 4.72 13.03
C TRP A 23 -8.58 3.58 12.29
N VAL A 24 -8.88 3.37 11.01
CA VAL A 24 -8.20 2.36 10.17
C VAL A 24 -6.70 2.66 10.07
N TRP A 25 -6.33 3.92 9.90
CA TRP A 25 -4.93 4.32 9.93
C TRP A 25 -4.25 3.99 11.26
N GLY A 26 -4.87 4.31 12.40
CA GLY A 26 -4.33 4.01 13.72
C GLY A 26 -4.10 2.51 13.95
N LEU A 27 -5.09 1.69 13.60
CA LEU A 27 -5.00 0.23 13.69
C LEU A 27 -3.90 -0.34 12.78
N SER A 28 -3.84 0.14 11.53
CA SER A 28 -2.79 -0.28 10.60
C SER A 28 -1.39 0.17 11.06
N THR A 29 -1.28 1.35 11.66
CA THR A 29 -0.04 1.89 12.23
C THR A 29 0.46 1.02 13.38
N ALA A 30 -0.42 0.62 14.30
CA ALA A 30 -0.07 -0.32 15.36
C ALA A 30 0.47 -1.64 14.79
N TRP A 31 -0.17 -2.16 13.73
CA TRP A 31 0.31 -3.34 13.03
C TRP A 31 1.71 -3.13 12.41
N TYR A 32 1.94 -2.03 11.67
CA TYR A 32 3.24 -1.74 11.04
C TYR A 32 4.37 -1.61 12.06
N LEU A 33 4.13 -0.91 13.17
CA LEU A 33 5.14 -0.73 14.21
C LEU A 33 5.45 -2.03 14.97
N SER A 34 4.53 -3.01 14.98
CA SER A 34 4.74 -4.32 15.60
C SER A 34 5.67 -5.25 14.80
N ARG A 35 6.04 -4.92 13.55
CA ARG A 35 6.76 -5.83 12.64
C ARG A 35 8.27 -5.95 12.90
N GLY A 36 8.79 -5.32 13.95
CA GLY A 36 10.20 -5.39 14.33
C GLY A 36 11.13 -4.51 13.50
N GLN A 37 10.61 -3.78 12.50
CA GLN A 37 11.38 -2.82 11.71
C GLN A 37 10.81 -1.41 11.85
N PHE A 38 11.18 -0.73 12.93
CA PHE A 38 10.56 0.53 13.37
C PHE A 38 10.62 1.63 12.31
N THR A 39 11.78 1.85 11.67
CA THR A 39 11.94 2.92 10.66
C THR A 39 11.03 2.70 9.46
N LEU A 40 10.95 1.46 8.95
CA LEU A 40 10.07 1.13 7.83
C LEU A 40 8.60 1.23 8.24
N GLY A 41 8.25 0.74 9.44
CA GLY A 41 6.90 0.84 9.97
C GLY A 41 6.44 2.29 10.15
N LEU A 42 7.32 3.15 10.68
CA LEU A 42 7.07 4.58 10.84
C LEU A 42 6.93 5.29 9.49
N ALA A 43 7.84 5.03 8.55
CA ALA A 43 7.78 5.62 7.21
C ALA A 43 6.49 5.21 6.47
N THR A 44 6.11 3.93 6.55
CA THR A 44 4.86 3.41 5.96
C THR A 44 3.63 4.06 6.61
N SER A 45 3.64 4.20 7.94
CA SER A 45 2.55 4.84 8.68
C SER A 45 2.42 6.32 8.33
N ALA A 46 3.54 7.03 8.14
CA ALA A 46 3.55 8.42 7.72
C ALA A 46 2.99 8.59 6.28
N VAL A 47 3.43 7.76 5.33
CA VAL A 47 2.87 7.76 3.97
C VAL A 47 1.37 7.50 3.99
N ASN A 48 0.92 6.49 4.75
CA ASN A 48 -0.50 6.20 4.87
C ASN A 48 -1.28 7.33 5.55
N ALA A 49 -0.70 8.03 6.53
CA ALA A 49 -1.32 9.21 7.15
C ALA A 49 -1.54 10.32 6.13
N LEU A 50 -0.55 10.57 5.26
CA LEU A 50 -0.66 11.54 4.18
C LEU A 50 -1.76 11.16 3.19
N LEU A 51 -1.90 9.86 2.88
CA LEU A 51 -3.01 9.38 2.04
C LEU A 51 -4.36 9.61 2.71
N MET A 52 -4.51 9.36 4.02
CA MET A 52 -5.75 9.66 4.73
C MET A 52 -6.03 11.17 4.73
N ALA A 53 -5.03 12.00 5.01
CA ALA A 53 -5.17 13.46 4.97
C ALA A 53 -5.61 13.94 3.58
N ALA A 54 -5.01 13.43 2.51
CA ALA A 54 -5.38 13.72 1.13
C ALA A 54 -6.78 13.20 0.74
N ALA A 55 -7.29 12.18 1.44
CA ALA A 55 -8.61 11.63 1.18
C ALA A 55 -9.77 12.54 1.64
N HIS A 56 -9.58 13.26 2.75
CA HIS A 56 -10.62 14.12 3.34
C HIS A 56 -11.12 15.22 2.40
N PRO A 57 -10.27 15.99 1.69
CA PRO A 57 -10.76 16.99 0.73
C PRO A 57 -11.48 16.36 -0.47
N LEU A 58 -11.12 15.13 -0.89
CA LEU A 58 -11.84 14.43 -1.96
C LEU A 58 -13.22 13.95 -1.50
N ALA A 59 -13.41 13.74 -0.20
CA ALA A 59 -14.67 13.31 0.38
C ALA A 59 -15.64 14.47 0.73
N SER A 60 -15.20 15.73 0.69
CA SER A 60 -16.01 16.89 1.11
C SER A 60 -17.03 17.37 0.08
N GLY A 61 -16.97 16.87 -1.16
CA GLY A 61 -17.86 17.28 -2.26
C GLY A 61 -19.30 16.75 -2.17
N SER A 62 -20.02 16.73 -3.30
CA SER A 62 -21.33 16.07 -3.37
C SER A 62 -21.22 14.55 -3.15
N ALA A 63 -22.33 13.87 -2.86
CA ALA A 63 -22.34 12.40 -2.77
C ALA A 63 -21.83 11.72 -4.06
N ALA A 64 -22.17 12.28 -5.23
CA ALA A 64 -21.67 11.80 -6.52
C ALA A 64 -20.15 11.97 -6.66
N SER A 65 -19.61 13.13 -6.27
CA SER A 65 -18.16 13.38 -6.30
C SER A 65 -17.41 12.43 -5.35
N TRP A 66 -17.92 12.26 -4.13
CA TRP A 66 -17.35 11.34 -3.14
C TRP A 66 -17.33 9.88 -3.62
N LEU A 67 -18.45 9.38 -4.15
CA LEU A 67 -18.51 8.03 -4.72
C LEU A 67 -17.65 7.90 -5.97
N GLY A 68 -17.59 8.94 -6.81
CA GLY A 68 -16.76 8.98 -8.01
C GLY A 68 -15.27 8.84 -7.66
N TRP A 69 -14.77 9.63 -6.71
CA TRP A 69 -13.38 9.52 -6.23
C TRP A 69 -13.14 8.18 -5.52
N GLY A 70 -14.01 7.81 -4.59
CA GLY A 70 -13.86 6.59 -3.79
C GLY A 70 -13.88 5.33 -4.65
N LEU A 71 -14.95 5.10 -5.39
CA LEU A 71 -15.11 3.88 -6.21
C LEU A 71 -14.21 3.91 -7.44
N GLY A 72 -13.99 5.08 -8.06
CA GLY A 72 -13.12 5.24 -9.22
C GLY A 72 -11.66 4.90 -8.90
N LEU A 73 -11.10 5.48 -7.83
CA LEU A 73 -9.74 5.18 -7.38
C LEU A 73 -9.60 3.72 -6.91
N PHE A 74 -10.66 3.18 -6.28
CA PHE A 74 -10.67 1.78 -5.85
C PHE A 74 -10.61 0.83 -7.05
N ALA A 75 -11.51 0.99 -8.01
CA ALA A 75 -11.54 0.19 -9.23
C ALA A 75 -10.25 0.33 -10.04
N ALA A 76 -9.75 1.55 -10.24
CA ALA A 76 -8.49 1.79 -10.94
C ALA A 76 -7.31 1.11 -10.23
N GLY A 77 -7.25 1.18 -8.89
CA GLY A 77 -6.24 0.49 -8.10
C GLY A 77 -6.26 -1.03 -8.30
N TRP A 78 -7.45 -1.63 -8.32
CA TRP A 78 -7.63 -3.05 -8.58
C TRP A 78 -7.21 -3.46 -9.99
N VAL A 79 -7.61 -2.69 -11.01
CA VAL A 79 -7.21 -2.94 -12.40
C VAL A 79 -5.68 -2.95 -12.52
N ILE A 80 -5.01 -1.93 -11.97
CA ILE A 80 -3.55 -1.84 -12.00
C ILE A 80 -2.91 -3.04 -11.28
N GLN A 81 -3.40 -3.41 -10.10
CA GLN A 81 -2.88 -4.55 -9.34
C GLN A 81 -3.06 -5.87 -10.10
N PHE A 82 -4.25 -6.15 -10.64
CA PHE A 82 -4.49 -7.38 -11.38
C PHE A 82 -3.67 -7.47 -12.66
N VAL A 83 -3.53 -6.38 -13.41
CA VAL A 83 -2.67 -6.34 -14.59
C VAL A 83 -1.21 -6.66 -14.21
N GLY A 84 -0.70 -6.05 -13.13
CA GLY A 84 0.64 -6.35 -12.62
C GLY A 84 0.80 -7.83 -12.27
N HIS A 85 -0.16 -8.41 -11.55
CA HIS A 85 -0.13 -9.83 -11.18
C HIS A 85 -0.23 -10.80 -12.37
N VAL A 86 -0.98 -10.43 -13.42
CA VAL A 86 -1.02 -11.19 -14.67
C VAL A 86 0.35 -11.19 -15.34
N TRP A 87 1.06 -10.06 -15.35
CA TRP A 87 2.42 -9.97 -15.90
C TRP A 87 3.45 -10.70 -15.04
N GLU A 88 3.31 -10.68 -13.73
CA GLU A 88 4.18 -11.40 -12.79
C GLU A 88 3.91 -12.91 -12.75
N GLY A 89 2.75 -13.36 -13.25
CA GLY A 89 2.31 -14.76 -13.18
C GLY A 89 2.06 -15.25 -11.74
N ARG A 90 1.85 -14.32 -10.79
CA ARG A 90 1.65 -14.62 -9.36
C ARG A 90 0.28 -14.11 -8.92
N LYS A 91 -0.41 -14.88 -8.08
CA LYS A 91 -1.65 -14.44 -7.45
C LYS A 91 -1.39 -13.29 -6.47
N PRO A 92 -2.34 -12.37 -6.29
CA PRO A 92 -2.23 -11.34 -5.27
C PRO A 92 -2.15 -11.94 -3.85
N ALA A 93 -1.29 -11.38 -3.01
CA ALA A 93 -1.07 -11.87 -1.65
C ALA A 93 -2.35 -11.86 -0.78
N PHE A 94 -3.27 -10.92 -1.03
CA PHE A 94 -4.51 -10.83 -0.26
C PHE A 94 -5.47 -12.00 -0.51
N VAL A 95 -5.31 -12.73 -1.62
CA VAL A 95 -6.12 -13.91 -1.93
C VAL A 95 -5.86 -15.01 -0.89
N ASP A 96 -4.65 -15.05 -0.34
CA ASP A 96 -4.25 -16.01 0.68
C ASP A 96 -4.54 -15.50 2.11
N ASP A 97 -4.36 -14.21 2.37
CA ASP A 97 -4.59 -13.59 3.67
C ASP A 97 -4.88 -12.09 3.52
N LEU A 98 -5.96 -11.58 4.14
CA LEU A 98 -6.30 -10.16 4.15
C LEU A 98 -5.18 -9.28 4.71
N VAL A 99 -4.31 -9.80 5.59
CA VAL A 99 -3.11 -9.09 6.07
C VAL A 99 -2.17 -8.74 4.90
N GLY A 100 -2.20 -9.50 3.80
CA GLY A 100 -1.49 -9.18 2.56
C GLY A 100 -1.80 -7.79 2.00
N LEU A 101 -2.97 -7.21 2.31
CA LEU A 101 -3.30 -5.82 1.94
C LEU A 101 -2.46 -4.79 2.71
N LEU A 102 -2.00 -5.10 3.93
CA LEU A 102 -1.11 -4.24 4.71
C LEU A 102 0.35 -4.42 4.26
N VAL A 103 0.73 -5.61 3.80
CA VAL A 103 2.09 -5.87 3.30
C VAL A 103 2.39 -5.02 2.06
N GLY A 104 1.42 -4.82 1.17
CA GLY A 104 1.59 -4.05 -0.07
C GLY A 104 2.14 -2.62 0.13
N PRO A 105 1.49 -1.76 0.93
CA PRO A 105 2.00 -0.42 1.23
C PRO A 105 3.42 -0.43 1.84
N MET A 106 3.68 -1.33 2.79
CA MET A 106 4.99 -1.44 3.43
C MET A 106 6.08 -1.86 2.43
N PHE A 107 5.75 -2.77 1.51
CA PHE A 107 6.64 -3.19 0.44
C PHE A 107 7.00 -2.03 -0.49
N VAL A 108 6.00 -1.26 -0.95
CA VAL A 108 6.24 -0.09 -1.82
C VAL A 108 7.13 0.95 -1.12
N VAL A 109 6.88 1.23 0.15
CA VAL A 109 7.73 2.17 0.91
C VAL A 109 9.14 1.62 1.09
N ALA A 110 9.32 0.32 1.33
CA ALA A 110 10.63 -0.29 1.43
C ALA A 110 11.43 -0.14 0.13
N GLU A 111 10.84 -0.45 -1.02
CA GLU A 111 11.47 -0.27 -2.34
C GLU A 111 11.90 1.17 -2.60
N TRP A 112 11.05 2.15 -2.24
CA TRP A 112 11.40 3.57 -2.34
C TRP A 112 12.56 3.97 -1.42
N LEU A 113 12.56 3.49 -0.18
CA LEU A 113 13.66 3.72 0.76
C LEU A 113 14.96 3.09 0.28
N PHE A 114 14.90 1.87 -0.27
CA PHE A 114 16.06 1.17 -0.83
C PHE A 114 16.61 1.93 -2.06
N ALA A 115 15.74 2.38 -2.96
CA ALA A 115 16.13 3.20 -4.10
C ALA A 115 16.73 4.55 -3.69
N ALA A 116 16.29 5.12 -2.56
CA ALA A 116 16.86 6.32 -1.96
C ALA A 116 18.17 6.08 -1.18
N GLY A 117 18.69 4.85 -1.15
CA GLY A 117 19.93 4.49 -0.48
C GLY A 117 19.81 4.25 1.03
N TRP A 118 18.60 4.05 1.55
CA TRP A 118 18.36 3.69 2.94
C TRP A 118 18.07 2.19 3.07
N GLY A 119 18.19 1.61 4.28
CA GLY A 119 17.73 0.24 4.52
C GLY A 119 18.53 -0.88 3.84
N HIS A 120 19.75 -0.62 3.35
CA HIS A 120 20.59 -1.62 2.69
C HIS A 120 20.81 -2.91 3.50
N ALA A 121 20.94 -2.81 4.82
CA ALA A 121 21.08 -3.99 5.69
C ALA A 121 19.83 -4.88 5.64
N LEU A 122 18.64 -4.26 5.65
CA LEU A 122 17.37 -4.97 5.52
C LEU A 122 17.22 -5.58 4.12
N ALA A 123 17.56 -4.84 3.06
CA ALA A 123 17.54 -5.37 1.70
C ALA A 123 18.48 -6.57 1.53
N HIS A 124 19.67 -6.52 2.14
CA HIS A 124 20.62 -7.62 2.14
C HIS A 124 20.07 -8.84 2.90
N GLU A 125 19.49 -8.62 4.09
CA GLU A 125 18.85 -9.69 4.87
C GLU A 125 17.67 -10.34 4.13
N ILE A 126 16.81 -9.54 3.49
CA ILE A 126 15.72 -10.03 2.64
C ILE A 126 16.30 -10.90 1.53
N THR A 127 17.36 -10.44 0.85
CA THR A 127 18.03 -11.19 -0.23
C THR A 127 18.63 -12.51 0.27
N GLN A 128 19.24 -12.52 1.46
CA GLN A 128 19.80 -13.74 2.05
C GLN A 128 18.71 -14.77 2.39
N ARG A 129 17.54 -14.32 2.87
CA ARG A 129 16.46 -15.21 3.32
C ARG A 129 15.53 -15.65 2.17
N ALA A 130 15.18 -14.72 1.28
CA ALA A 130 14.20 -14.93 0.22
C ALA A 130 14.85 -15.24 -1.14
N GLY A 131 16.17 -15.09 -1.25
CA GLY A 131 16.90 -15.18 -2.52
C GLY A 131 16.93 -13.83 -3.26
N ALA A 132 17.79 -13.75 -4.28
CA ALA A 132 17.87 -12.58 -5.14
C ALA A 132 16.55 -12.37 -5.90
N VAL A 133 16.13 -11.11 -6.04
CA VAL A 133 15.05 -10.75 -6.97
C VAL A 133 15.47 -11.24 -8.36
N ARG A 134 14.67 -12.13 -8.95
CA ARG A 134 14.98 -12.70 -10.26
C ARG A 134 15.12 -11.54 -11.24
N PRO A 135 16.25 -11.40 -11.97
CA PRO A 135 16.35 -10.40 -13.01
C PRO A 135 15.18 -10.60 -13.97
N ALA A 136 14.51 -9.51 -14.38
CA ALA A 136 13.59 -9.56 -15.50
C ALA A 136 14.35 -10.21 -16.65
N ILE A 137 13.83 -11.36 -17.10
CA ILE A 137 14.42 -12.19 -18.12
C ILE A 137 14.80 -11.31 -19.32
N LYS A 138 16.10 -11.22 -19.64
CA LYS A 138 16.55 -10.82 -20.98
C LYS A 138 16.46 -12.06 -21.88
N ASP A 139 15.26 -12.49 -22.22
CA ASP A 139 15.08 -13.45 -23.33
C ASP A 139 15.21 -12.64 -24.62
N GLY A 140 16.46 -12.50 -25.05
CA GLY A 140 16.82 -11.79 -26.28
C GLY A 140 18.24 -12.06 -26.73
N ALA A 141 18.82 -13.19 -26.33
CA ALA A 141 20.12 -13.64 -26.82
C ALA A 141 20.15 -15.16 -26.94
N ALA A 142 19.62 -15.66 -28.05
CA ALA A 142 20.11 -16.80 -28.83
C ALA A 142 18.99 -17.39 -29.71
N ALA A 143 18.94 -16.94 -30.97
CA ALA A 143 18.69 -17.75 -32.17
C ALA A 143 18.87 -16.86 -33.41
#